data_AF-A0A5E4GLC9-F1
#
_entry.id   AF-A0A5E4GLC9-F1
#
_cell.length_a   1.000
_cell.length_b   1.000
_cell.length_c   1.000
_cell.angle_alpha   90.00
_cell.angle_beta   90.00
_cell.angle_gamma   90.00
#
_symmetry.space_group_name_H-M   'P 1'
#
loop_
_entity.id
_entity.type
_entity.pdbx_description
1 polymer ?
#
loop_
_entity_poly.entity_id
_entity_poly.type
_entity_poly.pdbx_seq_one_letter_code
_entity_poly.pdbx_strand_id
1 'polypeptide(L)'
;AFMKAYKPMVHPMASQDLWAKTNFPPLLPPEFHKQQGRPKKTKISSVGEPSPSSIPKAKHLPRYNLEIKCSICKEPGHNKRKCPRVNEAGSNSQ
;
A
#
# COMPACT_ATOMS: atom_id res chain seq x y z
N ALA A 1 44.42 10.20 16.89
CA ALA A 1 42.98 9.85 16.76
C ALA A 1 42.75 8.75 15.72
N PHE A 2 43.21 8.91 14.47
CA PHE A 2 43.04 7.96 13.36
C PHE A 2 43.37 6.50 13.69
N MET A 3 44.60 6.19 14.12
CA MET A 3 45.00 4.80 14.43
C MET A 3 44.20 4.16 15.57
N LYS A 4 43.66 4.95 16.51
CA LYS A 4 42.83 4.45 17.62
C LYS A 4 41.44 4.02 17.13
N ALA A 5 40.91 4.67 16.09
CA ALA A 5 39.59 4.39 15.53
C ALA A 5 39.55 3.05 14.77
N TYR A 6 40.65 2.68 14.12
CA TYR A 6 40.76 1.46 13.30
C TYR A 6 41.55 0.33 13.97
N LYS A 7 42.05 0.54 15.20
CA LYS A 7 42.71 -0.51 16.00
C LYS A 7 41.82 -1.72 16.27
N PRO A 8 40.51 -1.60 16.60
CA PRO A 8 39.68 -2.78 16.81
C PRO A 8 39.30 -3.41 15.46
N MET A 9 39.65 -4.69 15.30
CA MET A 9 39.28 -5.49 14.13
C MET A 9 37.94 -6.17 14.38
N VAL A 10 36.95 -5.90 13.51
CA VAL A 10 35.67 -6.62 13.51
C VAL A 10 35.87 -7.92 12.73
N HIS A 11 35.83 -9.05 13.44
CA HIS A 11 35.92 -10.35 12.79
C HIS A 11 34.63 -10.64 12.02
N PRO A 12 34.72 -11.31 10.86
CA PRO A 12 33.52 -11.76 10.16
C PRO A 12 32.74 -12.71 11.07
N MET A 13 31.41 -12.55 11.09
CA MET A 13 30.54 -13.54 11.72
C MET A 13 30.54 -14.82 10.89
N ALA A 14 30.61 -15.98 11.56
CA ALA A 14 30.48 -17.26 10.90
C ALA A 14 29.14 -17.34 10.13
N SER A 15 29.17 -17.96 8.94
CA SER A 15 27.95 -18.17 8.16
C SER A 15 26.94 -18.99 8.96
N GLN A 16 25.66 -18.84 8.59
CA GLN A 16 24.56 -19.56 9.23
C GLN A 16 24.78 -21.08 9.20
N ASP A 17 25.46 -21.60 8.18
CA ASP A 17 25.76 -23.03 7.99
C ASP A 17 26.70 -23.59 9.07
N LEU A 18 27.54 -22.73 9.67
CA LEU A 18 28.51 -23.09 10.71
C LEU A 18 27.94 -22.93 12.13
N TRP A 19 26.71 -22.45 12.29
CA TRP A 19 26.09 -22.29 13.60
C TRP A 19 25.75 -23.65 14.21
N ALA A 20 25.94 -23.77 15.53
CA ALA A 20 25.56 -24.98 16.25
C ALA A 20 24.05 -25.22 16.11
N LYS A 21 23.67 -26.42 15.65
CA LYS A 21 22.27 -26.84 15.62
C LYS A 21 21.79 -27.01 17.05
N THR A 22 20.82 -26.22 17.45
CA THR A 22 20.23 -26.26 18.79
C THR A 22 18.81 -26.79 18.72
N ASN A 23 18.37 -27.47 19.78
CA ASN A 23 16.99 -27.97 19.91
C ASN A 23 16.04 -26.92 20.51
N PHE A 24 16.39 -25.63 20.42
CA PHE A 24 15.55 -24.57 20.94
C PHE A 24 14.29 -24.40 20.08
N PRO A 25 13.16 -24.00 20.68
CA PRO A 25 11.99 -23.64 19.90
C PRO A 25 12.34 -22.53 18.90
N PRO A 26 11.69 -22.52 17.72
CA PRO A 26 11.87 -21.44 16.75
C PRO A 26 11.59 -20.09 17.39
N LEU A 27 12.41 -19.08 17.05
CA LEU A 27 12.14 -17.72 17.46
C LEU A 27 10.81 -17.28 16.85
N LEU A 28 9.88 -16.87 17.72
CA LEU A 28 8.65 -16.25 17.27
C LEU A 28 8.98 -14.85 16.70
N PRO A 29 8.23 -14.39 15.70
CA PRO A 29 8.35 -13.01 15.25
C PRO A 29 8.11 -12.07 16.43
N PRO A 30 8.76 -10.89 16.46
CA PRO A 30 8.45 -9.86 17.43
C PRO A 30 6.95 -9.55 17.42
N GLU A 31 6.39 -9.30 18.59
CA GLU A 31 4.99 -8.91 18.68
C GLU A 31 4.77 -7.58 17.95
N PHE A 32 3.82 -7.56 17.03
CA PHE A 32 3.52 -6.35 16.27
C PHE A 32 2.70 -5.40 17.13
N HIS A 33 3.30 -4.28 17.53
CA HIS A 33 2.58 -3.17 18.14
C HIS A 33 2.30 -2.07 17.12
N LYS A 34 1.01 -1.76 16.95
CA LYS A 34 0.58 -0.65 16.11
C LYS A 34 1.05 0.65 16.76
N GLN A 35 2.04 1.31 16.17
CA GLN A 35 2.47 2.62 16.63
C GLN A 35 1.31 3.62 16.49
N GLN A 36 1.20 4.54 17.45
CA GLN A 36 0.23 5.62 17.35
C GLN A 36 0.52 6.41 16.07
N GLY A 37 -0.50 6.51 15.22
CA GLY A 37 -0.39 7.28 13.99
C GLY A 37 -0.11 8.75 14.29
N ARG A 38 0.54 9.45 13.37
CA ARG A 38 0.75 10.89 13.47
C ARG A 38 -0.60 11.59 13.71
N PRO A 39 -0.73 12.42 14.76
CA PRO A 39 -1.94 13.22 14.96
C PRO A 39 -2.27 14.03 13.72
N LYS A 40 -3.54 13.97 13.29
CA LYS A 40 -4.00 14.71 12.13
C LYS A 40 -3.91 16.21 12.43
N LYS A 41 -3.09 16.94 11.67
CA LYS A 41 -3.13 18.41 11.71
C LYS A 41 -4.45 18.88 11.11
N THR A 42 -5.27 19.56 11.90
CA THR A 42 -6.40 20.33 11.39
C THR A 42 -5.84 21.57 10.69
N LYS A 43 -6.00 21.67 9.36
CA LYS A 43 -5.72 22.92 8.65
C LYS A 43 -6.74 23.95 9.11
N ILE A 44 -6.30 25.07 9.68
CA ILE A 44 -7.15 26.24 9.91
C ILE A 44 -7.30 26.92 8.55
N SER A 45 -8.49 26.91 7.96
CA SER A 45 -8.79 27.68 6.75
C SER A 45 -8.93 29.15 7.14
N SER A 46 -8.17 30.03 6.51
CA SER A 46 -8.39 31.48 6.65
C SER A 46 -9.75 31.88 6.05
N VAL A 47 -10.32 32.99 6.52
CA VAL A 47 -11.67 33.50 6.16
C VAL A 47 -11.88 33.69 4.65
N GLY A 48 -10.80 33.71 3.85
CA GLY A 48 -10.86 33.85 2.38
C GLY A 48 -10.63 32.58 1.56
N GLU A 49 -10.36 31.41 2.16
CA GLU A 49 -10.22 30.18 1.38
C GLU A 49 -11.61 29.58 1.03
N PRO A 50 -11.93 29.34 -0.27
CA PRO A 50 -13.17 28.66 -0.62
C PRO A 50 -13.17 27.25 -0.01
N SER A 51 -14.24 26.93 0.71
CA SER A 51 -14.38 25.61 1.33
C SER A 51 -14.34 24.52 0.25
N PRO A 52 -13.76 23.33 0.50
CA PRO A 52 -13.81 22.22 -0.46
C PRO A 52 -15.24 21.80 -0.83
N SER A 53 -16.25 22.26 -0.09
CA SER A 53 -17.67 22.06 -0.40
C SER A 53 -18.26 23.11 -1.36
N SER A 54 -17.63 24.28 -1.51
CA SER A 54 -18.12 25.34 -2.41
C SER A 54 -17.74 25.13 -3.88
N ILE A 55 -16.88 24.15 -4.16
CA ILE A 55 -16.53 23.75 -5.53
C ILE A 55 -16.84 22.24 -5.70
N PRO A 56 -18.06 21.87 -6.14
CA PRO A 56 -18.45 20.47 -6.29
C PRO A 56 -17.54 19.68 -7.25
N LYS A 57 -16.82 20.39 -8.14
CA LYS A 57 -15.91 19.81 -9.16
C LYS A 57 -14.42 19.80 -8.76
N ALA A 58 -14.01 20.40 -7.63
CA ALA A 58 -12.59 20.50 -7.27
C ALA A 58 -11.99 19.20 -6.71
N LYS A 59 -12.82 18.27 -6.23
CA LYS A 59 -12.34 17.03 -5.60
C LYS A 59 -11.95 15.94 -6.60
N HIS A 60 -12.46 16.03 -7.82
CA HIS A 60 -12.23 15.04 -8.86
C HIS A 60 -11.99 15.74 -10.20
N LEU A 61 -10.73 15.74 -10.64
CA LEU A 61 -10.43 16.01 -12.04
C LEU A 61 -11.17 14.94 -12.86
N PRO A 62 -12.03 15.31 -13.84
CA PRO A 62 -12.56 14.34 -14.77
C PRO A 62 -11.38 13.68 -15.48
N ARG A 63 -11.35 12.34 -15.56
CA ARG A 63 -10.36 11.65 -16.37
C ARG A 63 -10.68 11.84 -17.84
N TYR A 64 -10.31 12.99 -18.39
CA TYR A 64 -10.27 13.19 -19.83
C TYR A 64 -9.20 12.22 -20.39
N ASN A 65 -9.54 11.46 -21.43
CA ASN A 65 -8.64 10.54 -22.16
C ASN A 65 -8.37 9.13 -21.57
N LEU A 66 -9.17 8.60 -20.63
CA LEU A 66 -9.08 7.18 -20.26
C LEU A 66 -10.25 6.39 -20.85
N GLU A 67 -9.98 5.57 -21.87
CA GLU A 67 -10.92 4.56 -22.35
C GLU A 67 -11.21 3.56 -21.25
N ILE A 68 -12.47 3.47 -20.85
CA ILE A 68 -12.94 2.49 -19.87
C ILE A 68 -12.92 1.11 -20.55
N LYS A 69 -11.94 0.28 -20.21
CA LYS A 69 -11.83 -1.12 -20.68
C LYS A 69 -12.25 -2.09 -19.58
N CYS A 70 -13.05 -3.08 -19.95
CA CYS A 70 -13.47 -4.10 -19.02
C CYS A 70 -12.32 -5.05 -18.67
N SER A 71 -12.08 -5.32 -17.39
CA SER A 71 -11.02 -6.26 -16.98
C SER A 71 -11.32 -7.73 -17.35
N ILE A 72 -12.58 -8.06 -17.69
CA ILE A 72 -13.02 -9.43 -18.01
C ILE A 72 -12.98 -9.65 -19.52
N CYS A 73 -13.75 -8.89 -20.29
CA CYS A 73 -13.82 -9.07 -21.74
C CYS A 73 -12.79 -8.25 -22.52
N LYS A 74 -12.08 -7.31 -21.86
CA LYS A 74 -11.08 -6.39 -22.46
C LYS A 74 -11.63 -5.43 -23.50
N GLU A 75 -12.95 -5.41 -23.71
CA GLU A 75 -13.64 -4.48 -24.61
C GLU A 75 -13.83 -3.11 -23.96
N PRO A 76 -13.75 -2.02 -24.75
CA PRO A 76 -14.03 -0.67 -24.27
C PRO A 76 -15.53 -0.43 -24.04
N GLY A 77 -15.86 0.62 -23.29
CA GLY A 77 -17.24 1.11 -23.11
C GLY A 77 -17.93 0.68 -21.81
N HIS A 78 -17.37 -0.29 -21.07
CA HIS A 78 -17.92 -0.71 -19.78
C HIS A 78 -16.85 -1.21 -18.80
N ASN A 79 -17.16 -1.18 -17.51
CA ASN A 79 -16.32 -1.73 -16.44
C ASN A 79 -16.76 -3.16 -16.11
N LYS A 80 -15.90 -3.91 -15.38
CA LYS A 80 -16.17 -5.27 -14.85
C LYS A 80 -17.61 -5.46 -14.34
N ARG A 81 -18.12 -4.48 -13.58
CA ARG A 81 -19.44 -4.50 -12.94
C ARG A 81 -20.63 -4.59 -13.90
N LYS A 82 -20.49 -4.06 -15.12
CA LYS A 82 -21.56 -4.07 -16.14
C LYS A 82 -21.20 -4.97 -17.33
N CYS A 83 -20.30 -5.93 -17.13
CA CYS A 83 -19.86 -6.80 -18.21
C CYS A 83 -20.98 -7.79 -18.58
N PRO A 84 -21.41 -7.82 -19.85
CA PRO A 84 -22.48 -8.72 -20.30
C PRO A 84 -22.10 -10.19 -20.08
N ARG A 85 -20.83 -10.57 -20.28
CA ARG A 85 -20.33 -11.94 -20.03
C ARG A 85 -20.50 -12.43 -18.59
N VAL A 86 -20.59 -11.51 -17.62
CA VAL A 86 -20.85 -11.85 -16.20
C VAL A 86 -22.36 -11.87 -15.91
N ASN A 87 -23.12 -11.00 -16.57
CA ASN A 87 -24.56 -10.89 -16.37
C ASN A 87 -25.34 -12.03 -17.04
N GLU A 88 -24.84 -12.58 -18.15
CA GLU A 88 -25.46 -13.73 -18.83
C GLU A 88 -25.34 -15.03 -18.02
N ALA A 89 -24.31 -15.17 -17.18
CA ALA A 89 -24.19 -16.29 -16.25
C ALA A 89 -25.20 -16.22 -15.08
N GLY A 90 -25.88 -15.08 -14.89
CA GLY A 90 -26.87 -14.86 -13.84
C GLY A 90 -28.33 -14.88 -14.30
N SER A 91 -28.61 -15.07 -15.60
CA SER A 91 -29.99 -15.07 -16.14
C SER A 91 -30.51 -16.42 -16.61
N ASN A 92 -29.76 -17.51 -16.45
CA ASN A 92 -30.22 -18.88 -16.74
C ASN A 92 -30.45 -19.67 -15.44
N SER A 93 -31.40 -19.19 -14.64
CA SER A 93 -32.04 -19.98 -13.59
C SER A 93 -33.53 -19.64 -13.61
N GLN A 94 -34.23 -20.17 -14.61
CA GLN A 94 -35.63 -20.53 -14.55
C GLN A 94 -35.79 -21.89 -15.24
#